data_AF-G3IF67-F1
#
_entry.id   AF-G3IF67-F1
#
_cell.length_a   1.000
_cell.length_b   1.000
_cell.length_c   1.000
_cell.angle_alpha   90.00
_cell.angle_beta   90.00
_cell.angle_gamma   90.00
#
_symmetry.space_group_name_H-M   'P 1'
#
loop_
_entity.id
_entity.type
_entity.pdbx_description
1 polymer ?
#
loop_
_entity_poly.entity_id
_entity_poly.type
_entity_poly.pdbx_seq_one_letter_code
_entity_poly.pdbx_strand_id
1 'polypeptide(L)'
;MPAEGFGVRAAPLRESQRLHSALQAPQVDHPALYRDLLRTNRVHWIAEEPPATLVRDKMMECHFRFRHQMALVPCVLTLNQDGTVWVTAVKAVRGLALGQFAVFYKSDECLGSGKILRLGPSAYTLQKGKNRTRVAPEVSSDSPGLHPTP
;
A
#
# COMPACT_ATOMS: atom_id res chain seq x y z
N MET A 1 -39.31 56.40 13.41
CA MET A 1 -39.45 56.08 11.98
C MET A 1 -38.16 56.51 11.28
N PRO A 2 -37.58 55.66 10.41
CA PRO A 2 -36.27 55.04 10.64
C PRO A 2 -35.06 55.79 10.05
N ALA A 3 -33.88 55.45 10.57
CA ALA A 3 -32.56 55.87 10.16
C ALA A 3 -31.98 54.92 9.10
N GLU A 4 -31.42 55.48 8.02
CA GLU A 4 -30.76 54.75 6.93
C GLU A 4 -29.25 54.64 7.22
N GLY A 5 -28.80 53.42 7.49
CA GLY A 5 -27.40 53.09 7.72
C GLY A 5 -26.69 52.63 6.44
N PHE A 6 -25.56 53.28 6.12
CA PHE A 6 -24.64 52.91 5.04
C PHE A 6 -24.00 51.53 5.30
N GLY A 7 -24.38 50.54 4.50
CA GLY A 7 -23.80 49.20 4.51
C GLY A 7 -22.67 49.06 3.49
N VAL A 8 -21.42 49.05 3.96
CA VAL A 8 -20.23 48.74 3.16
C VAL A 8 -20.24 47.25 2.81
N ARG A 9 -20.32 46.91 1.52
CA ARG A 9 -20.23 45.53 1.03
C ARG A 9 -18.76 45.08 1.01
N ALA A 10 -18.40 44.17 1.90
CA ALA A 10 -17.17 43.38 1.78
C ALA A 10 -17.44 42.14 0.91
N ALA A 11 -16.69 41.99 -0.19
CA ALA A 11 -16.69 40.78 -1.00
C ALA A 11 -15.76 39.73 -0.37
N PRO A 12 -16.18 38.48 -0.16
CA PRO A 12 -15.25 37.45 0.29
C PRO A 12 -14.36 36.98 -0.87
N LEU A 13 -13.05 36.96 -0.59
CA LEU A 13 -11.99 36.45 -1.45
C LEU A 13 -12.26 35.00 -1.88
N ARG A 14 -11.99 34.72 -3.16
CA ARG A 14 -11.96 33.36 -3.72
C ARG A 14 -10.81 32.57 -3.09
N GLU A 15 -11.13 31.71 -2.14
CA GLU A 15 -10.18 30.71 -1.67
C GLU A 15 -10.13 29.55 -2.67
N SER A 16 -9.06 29.51 -3.47
CA SER A 16 -8.73 28.41 -4.36
C SER A 16 -8.46 27.14 -3.55
N GLN A 17 -9.53 26.44 -3.16
CA GLN A 17 -9.43 25.08 -2.65
C GLN A 17 -8.94 24.18 -3.79
N ARG A 18 -7.68 23.75 -3.71
CA ARG A 18 -7.19 22.60 -4.47
C ARG A 18 -8.14 21.44 -4.15
N LEU A 19 -8.92 21.02 -5.13
CA LEU A 19 -9.72 19.81 -5.07
C LEU A 19 -8.77 18.63 -4.82
N HIS A 20 -8.66 18.20 -3.57
CA HIS A 20 -8.20 16.87 -3.24
C HIS A 20 -9.26 15.94 -3.81
N SER A 21 -8.99 15.36 -4.99
CA SER A 21 -9.88 14.39 -5.63
C SER A 21 -9.90 13.11 -4.81
N ALA A 22 -10.69 13.10 -3.75
CA ALA A 22 -11.07 11.90 -3.03
C ALA A 22 -11.96 11.08 -3.97
N LEU A 23 -11.40 10.04 -4.56
CA LEU A 23 -12.11 9.10 -5.42
C LEU A 23 -13.12 8.33 -4.55
N GLN A 24 -14.37 8.80 -4.47
CA GLN A 24 -15.48 8.03 -3.91
C GLN A 24 -15.92 7.01 -4.95
N ALA A 25 -15.40 5.79 -4.83
CA ALA A 25 -15.89 4.66 -5.62
C ALA A 25 -17.25 4.20 -5.07
N PRO A 26 -18.31 4.09 -5.88
CA PRO A 26 -19.65 3.65 -5.46
C PRO A 26 -19.77 2.13 -5.22
N GLN A 27 -18.66 1.40 -5.18
CA GLN A 27 -18.64 -0.04 -4.93
C GLN A 27 -17.70 -0.32 -3.75
N VAL A 28 -18.28 -0.76 -2.64
CA VAL A 28 -17.65 -0.84 -1.31
C VAL A 28 -16.41 -1.76 -1.27
N ASP A 29 -16.25 -2.64 -2.26
CA ASP A 29 -15.18 -3.64 -2.37
C ASP A 29 -14.48 -3.62 -3.74
N HIS A 30 -13.78 -2.54 -4.06
CA HIS A 30 -12.88 -2.56 -5.21
C HIS A 30 -11.53 -3.21 -4.82
N PRO A 31 -11.03 -4.23 -5.56
CA PRO A 31 -9.73 -4.89 -5.29
C PRO A 31 -8.53 -3.93 -5.35
N ALA A 32 -8.72 -2.70 -5.82
CA ALA A 32 -7.72 -1.64 -5.81
C ALA A 32 -7.42 -1.09 -4.41
N LEU A 33 -8.33 -1.29 -3.44
CA LEU A 33 -8.19 -0.82 -2.06
C LEU A 33 -7.41 -1.80 -1.17
N TYR A 34 -7.22 -3.02 -1.65
CA TYR A 34 -6.50 -4.08 -0.96
C TYR A 34 -5.03 -4.09 -1.36
N ARG A 35 -4.18 -4.05 -0.34
CA ARG A 35 -2.73 -4.08 -0.48
C ARG A 35 -2.13 -5.02 0.55
N ASP A 36 -1.18 -5.81 0.12
CA ASP A 36 -0.45 -6.78 0.93
C ASP A 36 0.97 -6.29 1.26
N LEU A 37 1.59 -5.53 0.37
CA LEU A 37 2.95 -5.03 0.55
C LEU A 37 2.97 -3.55 0.92
N LEU A 38 3.78 -3.20 1.92
CA LEU A 38 4.10 -1.82 2.28
C LEU A 38 5.55 -1.67 2.71
N ARG A 39 6.08 -0.46 2.62
CA ARG A 39 7.43 -0.10 3.08
C ARG A 39 7.31 0.99 4.14
N THR A 40 7.96 0.74 5.28
CA THR A 40 8.10 1.76 6.31
C THR A 40 9.41 2.53 6.17
N ASN A 41 9.51 3.64 6.87
CA ASN A 41 10.79 4.25 7.19
C ASN A 41 11.62 3.33 8.10
N ARG A 42 12.74 3.88 8.61
CA ARG A 42 13.49 3.24 9.70
C ARG A 42 12.55 2.99 10.88
N VAL A 43 12.41 1.71 11.22
CA VAL A 43 11.54 1.29 12.33
C VAL A 43 12.15 1.74 13.64
N HIS A 44 11.31 2.28 14.51
CA HIS A 44 11.66 2.56 15.89
C HIS A 44 11.34 1.31 16.72
N TRP A 45 12.40 0.65 17.19
CA TRP A 45 12.31 -0.55 18.02
C TRP A 45 12.23 -0.17 19.49
N ILE A 46 11.35 -0.84 20.24
CA ILE A 46 11.19 -0.58 21.68
C ILE A 46 12.42 -1.05 22.45
N ALA A 47 13.01 -2.18 22.04
CA ALA A 47 14.24 -2.71 22.61
C ALA A 47 15.51 -2.01 22.10
N GLU A 48 15.38 -0.81 21.51
CA GLU A 48 16.44 -0.01 20.82
C GLU A 48 17.05 -0.68 19.58
N GLU A 49 17.08 -2.00 19.52
CA GLU A 49 17.61 -2.81 18.43
C GLU A 49 16.52 -3.67 17.75
N PRO A 50 16.67 -3.95 16.44
CA PRO A 50 15.83 -4.93 15.75
C PRO A 50 15.96 -6.33 16.36
N PRO A 51 14.88 -7.14 16.36
CA PRO A 51 14.92 -8.51 16.88
C PRO A 51 16.01 -9.35 16.23
N ALA A 52 16.75 -10.14 17.03
CA ALA A 52 17.89 -10.93 16.54
C ALA A 52 17.53 -11.86 15.35
N THR A 53 16.33 -12.42 15.32
CA THR A 53 15.82 -13.22 14.19
C THR A 53 15.68 -12.38 12.92
N LEU A 54 15.17 -11.14 13.05
CA LEU A 54 15.05 -10.23 11.92
C LEU A 54 16.42 -9.76 11.41
N VAL A 55 17.42 -9.62 12.28
CA VAL A 55 18.79 -9.26 11.88
C VAL A 55 19.48 -10.44 11.18
N ARG A 56 19.37 -11.65 11.75
CA ARG A 56 20.02 -12.86 11.25
C ARG A 56 19.46 -13.29 9.90
N ASP A 57 18.15 -13.44 9.81
CA ASP A 57 17.49 -14.04 8.65
C ASP A 57 17.03 -12.98 7.63
N LYS A 58 17.16 -11.69 7.99
CA LYS A 58 16.61 -10.52 7.26
C LYS A 58 15.09 -10.55 7.07
N MET A 59 14.43 -11.62 7.49
CA MET A 59 12.99 -11.79 7.44
C MET A 59 12.47 -12.41 8.73
N MET A 60 11.25 -12.06 9.10
CA MET A 60 10.61 -12.62 10.28
C MET A 60 9.09 -12.55 10.16
N GLU A 61 8.41 -13.62 10.56
CA GLU A 61 6.96 -13.63 10.73
C GLU A 61 6.57 -12.89 12.01
N CYS A 62 5.58 -12.02 11.89
CA CYS A 62 5.03 -11.28 13.01
C CYS A 62 3.58 -10.89 12.72
N HIS A 63 3.00 -10.10 13.60
CA HIS A 63 1.73 -9.44 13.38
C HIS A 63 1.93 -7.93 13.28
N PHE A 64 1.05 -7.25 12.57
CA PHE A 64 1.04 -5.79 12.55
C PHE A 64 -0.37 -5.24 12.66
N ARG A 65 -0.47 -4.00 13.13
CA ARG A 65 -1.68 -3.18 13.05
C ARG A 65 -1.33 -1.76 12.64
N PHE A 66 -2.18 -1.14 11.85
CA PHE A 66 -2.02 0.26 11.41
C PHE A 66 -3.15 1.18 11.90
N ARG A 67 -4.16 0.62 12.60
CA ARG A 67 -5.22 1.35 13.30
C ARG A 67 -5.35 0.77 14.70
N HIS A 68 -5.53 1.63 15.69
CA HIS A 68 -5.56 1.23 17.11
C HIS A 68 -6.64 0.18 17.41
N GLN A 69 -7.81 0.30 16.80
CA GLN A 69 -8.97 -0.60 17.00
C GLN A 69 -8.99 -1.79 16.03
N MET A 70 -7.96 -1.97 15.19
CA MET A 70 -7.92 -3.06 14.22
C MET A 70 -7.28 -4.31 14.83
N ALA A 71 -7.79 -5.48 14.44
CA ALA A 71 -7.20 -6.76 14.76
C ALA A 71 -5.76 -6.86 14.23
N LEU A 72 -4.94 -7.67 14.90
CA LEU A 72 -3.60 -8.00 14.47
C LEU A 72 -3.65 -8.80 13.16
N VAL A 73 -2.91 -8.33 12.15
CA VAL A 73 -2.82 -8.99 10.86
C VAL A 73 -1.49 -9.74 10.76
N PRO A 74 -1.48 -11.05 10.46
CA PRO A 74 -0.23 -11.77 10.25
C PRO A 74 0.52 -11.22 9.04
N CYS A 75 1.82 -10.99 9.19
CA CYS A 75 2.69 -10.46 8.16
C CYS A 75 4.13 -10.97 8.28
N VAL A 76 4.88 -10.83 7.21
CA VAL A 76 6.33 -11.06 7.18
C VAL A 76 7.02 -9.70 7.08
N LEU A 77 7.92 -9.42 8.02
CA LEU A 77 8.84 -8.29 7.94
C LEU A 77 10.09 -8.69 7.17
N THR A 78 10.61 -7.78 6.36
CA THR A 78 11.90 -7.93 5.70
C THR A 78 12.73 -6.67 5.94
N LEU A 79 13.86 -6.82 6.63
CA LEU A 79 14.75 -5.73 7.00
C LEU A 79 15.74 -5.43 5.88
N ASN A 80 15.73 -4.18 5.40
CA ASN A 80 16.74 -3.69 4.46
C ASN A 80 17.99 -3.21 5.20
N GLN A 81 19.09 -3.11 4.46
CA GLN A 81 20.37 -2.58 4.94
C GLN A 81 20.26 -1.13 5.42
N ASP A 82 19.39 -0.33 4.80
CA ASP A 82 19.14 1.08 5.17
C ASP A 82 18.30 1.24 6.46
N GLY A 83 17.96 0.14 7.14
CA GLY A 83 17.09 0.12 8.33
C GLY A 83 15.58 0.27 8.03
N THR A 84 15.21 0.45 6.76
CA THR A 84 13.80 0.39 6.33
C THR A 84 13.28 -1.04 6.36
N VAL A 85 11.98 -1.22 6.61
CA VAL A 85 11.35 -2.54 6.65
C VAL A 85 10.25 -2.64 5.59
N TRP A 86 10.29 -3.73 4.83
CA TRP A 86 9.15 -4.17 4.03
C TRP A 86 8.25 -5.04 4.88
N VAL A 87 6.94 -4.83 4.75
CA VAL A 87 5.93 -5.59 5.47
C VAL A 87 5.02 -6.21 4.43
N THR A 88 4.97 -7.54 4.42
CA THR A 88 4.13 -8.33 3.53
C THR A 88 3.04 -8.98 4.36
N ALA A 89 1.83 -8.43 4.31
CA ALA A 89 0.68 -9.00 4.97
C ALA A 89 0.30 -10.33 4.31
N VAL A 90 0.05 -11.37 5.11
CA VAL A 90 -0.39 -12.68 4.61
C VAL A 90 -1.77 -12.56 3.94
N LYS A 91 -2.61 -11.65 4.44
CA LYS A 91 -3.89 -11.29 3.85
C LYS A 91 -3.87 -9.82 3.45
N ALA A 92 -4.34 -9.51 2.25
CA ALA A 92 -4.40 -8.14 1.78
C ALA A 92 -5.29 -7.28 2.70
N VAL A 93 -4.78 -6.14 3.12
CA VAL A 93 -5.46 -5.24 4.06
C VAL A 93 -6.04 -4.04 3.32
N ARG A 94 -7.24 -3.64 3.72
CA ARG A 94 -7.96 -2.49 3.15
C ARG A 94 -7.55 -1.20 3.86
N GLY A 95 -7.40 -0.14 3.08
CA GLY A 95 -7.31 1.21 3.63
C GLY A 95 -5.97 1.53 4.31
N LEU A 96 -4.90 0.90 3.83
CA LEU A 96 -3.53 1.36 4.06
C LEU A 96 -3.34 2.72 3.40
N ALA A 97 -2.86 3.69 4.19
CA ALA A 97 -2.52 5.02 3.70
C ALA A 97 -1.09 5.40 4.07
N LEU A 98 -0.48 6.24 3.23
CA LEU A 98 0.82 6.82 3.51
C LEU A 98 0.74 7.73 4.74
N GLY A 99 1.83 7.78 5.49
CA GLY A 99 1.93 8.60 6.69
C GLY A 99 1.30 8.00 7.95
N GLN A 100 0.54 6.91 7.84
CA GLN A 100 0.13 6.12 8.99
C GLN A 100 1.31 5.37 9.60
N PHE A 101 1.16 4.92 10.85
CA PHE A 101 2.16 4.10 11.52
C PHE A 101 1.72 2.65 11.53
N ALA A 102 2.62 1.75 11.12
CA ALA A 102 2.48 0.32 11.32
C ALA A 102 3.18 -0.05 12.63
N VAL A 103 2.46 -0.68 13.55
CA VAL A 103 3.00 -1.21 14.82
C VAL A 103 3.14 -2.71 14.69
N PHE A 104 4.31 -3.23 15.06
CA PHE A 104 4.69 -4.63 14.90
C PHE A 104 4.65 -5.37 16.24
N TYR A 105 4.13 -6.59 16.20
CA TYR A 105 3.95 -7.46 17.36
C TYR A 105 4.47 -8.84 17.05
N LYS A 106 5.17 -9.48 18.00
CA LYS A 106 5.55 -10.88 17.92
C LYS A 106 4.93 -11.60 19.11
N SER A 107 4.03 -12.55 18.83
CA SER A 107 3.15 -13.11 19.85
C SER A 107 2.42 -11.97 20.58
N ASP A 108 2.78 -11.68 21.83
CA ASP A 108 2.20 -10.60 22.65
C ASP A 108 3.15 -9.43 22.92
N GLU A 109 4.37 -9.47 22.36
CA GLU A 109 5.39 -8.44 22.56
C GLU A 109 5.31 -7.38 21.45
N CYS A 110 5.26 -6.10 21.84
CA CYS A 110 5.37 -4.99 20.90
C CYS A 110 6.84 -4.81 20.51
N LEU A 111 7.17 -5.02 19.24
CA LEU A 111 8.54 -4.89 18.75
C LEU A 111 8.91 -3.43 18.50
N GLY A 112 7.96 -2.66 17.96
CA GLY A 112 8.22 -1.31 17.49
C GLY A 112 7.19 -0.79 16.51
N SER A 113 7.46 0.38 15.94
CA SER A 113 6.61 0.98 14.92
C SER A 113 7.39 1.71 13.83
N GLY A 114 6.80 1.77 12.63
CA GLY A 114 7.36 2.47 11.48
C GLY A 114 6.31 3.26 10.74
N LYS A 115 6.65 4.46 10.28
CA LYS A 115 5.80 5.28 9.43
C LYS A 115 5.78 4.69 8.02
N ILE A 116 4.60 4.44 7.49
CA ILE A 116 4.39 3.90 6.14
C ILE A 116 4.76 5.00 5.14
N LEU A 117 5.84 4.77 4.39
CA LEU A 117 6.34 5.71 3.38
C LEU A 117 5.92 5.33 1.97
N ARG A 118 5.84 4.03 1.67
CA ARG A 118 5.41 3.54 0.37
C ARG A 118 4.44 2.37 0.53
N LEU A 119 3.55 2.25 -0.44
CA LEU A 119 2.65 1.12 -0.60
C LEU A 119 3.06 0.36 -1.85
N GLY A 120 3.00 -0.96 -1.80
CA GLY A 120 3.18 -1.81 -2.96
C GLY A 120 2.05 -1.66 -3.99
N PRO A 121 2.18 -2.36 -5.13
CA PRO A 121 1.09 -2.44 -6.11
C PRO A 121 -0.19 -2.95 -5.43
N SER A 122 -1.33 -2.40 -5.81
CA SER A 122 -2.61 -2.90 -5.31
C SER A 122 -2.93 -4.27 -5.92
N ALA A 123 -3.80 -5.04 -5.26
CA ALA A 123 -4.24 -6.34 -5.77
C ALA A 123 -4.86 -6.23 -7.17
N TYR A 124 -5.49 -5.09 -7.50
CA TYR A 124 -5.97 -4.79 -8.86
C TYR A 124 -4.84 -4.75 -9.91
N THR A 125 -3.69 -4.14 -9.60
CA THR A 125 -2.54 -4.11 -10.51
C THR A 125 -1.96 -5.51 -10.71
N LEU A 126 -1.88 -6.32 -9.65
CA LEU A 126 -1.46 -7.73 -9.77
C LEU A 126 -2.44 -8.54 -10.64
N GLN A 127 -3.75 -8.36 -10.48
CA GLN A 127 -4.76 -9.08 -11.24
C GLN A 127 -4.71 -8.73 -12.73
N LYS A 128 -4.46 -7.46 -13.08
CA LYS A 128 -4.32 -7.00 -14.47
C LYS A 128 -3.04 -7.55 -15.14
N GLY A 129 -1.95 -7.72 -14.38
CA GLY A 129 -0.73 -8.38 -14.87
C GLY A 129 -0.96 -9.86 -15.20
N LYS A 130 -1.68 -10.57 -14.33
CA LYS A 130 -2.01 -12.00 -14.51
C LYS A 130 -2.87 -12.27 -15.74
N ASN A 131 -3.73 -11.31 -16.12
CA ASN A 131 -4.57 -11.40 -17.31
C ASN A 131 -3.82 -11.09 -18.62
N ARG A 132 -2.68 -10.38 -18.55
CA ARG A 132 -1.82 -10.11 -19.72
C ARG A 132 -0.91 -11.29 -20.08
N THR A 133 -0.61 -12.17 -19.11
CA THR A 133 0.21 -13.37 -19.34
C THR A 133 -0.59 -14.55 -19.93
N ARG A 134 -1.93 -14.47 -20.00
CA ARG A 134 -2.77 -15.48 -20.67
C ARG A 134 -3.01 -15.23 -22.16
N VAL A 135 -2.47 -14.15 -22.72
CA VAL A 135 -2.54 -13.86 -24.16
C VAL A 135 -1.12 -13.76 -24.70
N ALA A 136 -0.42 -14.89 -24.71
CA ALA A 136 0.55 -15.14 -25.77
C ALA A 136 -0.27 -15.63 -26.98
N PRO A 137 -0.25 -14.95 -28.14
CA PRO A 137 -0.76 -15.58 -29.34
C PRO A 137 0.16 -16.75 -29.66
N GLU A 138 -0.44 -17.92 -29.84
CA GLU A 138 0.22 -19.07 -30.43
C GLU A 138 0.85 -18.65 -31.75
N VAL A 139 2.17 -18.75 -31.84
CA VAL A 139 2.88 -18.71 -33.11
C VAL A 139 2.56 -20.02 -33.82
N SER A 140 1.50 -20.02 -34.61
CA SER A 140 1.21 -21.09 -35.56
C SER A 140 2.40 -21.24 -36.49
N SER A 141 3.10 -22.36 -36.34
CA SER A 141 4.13 -22.80 -37.26
C SER A 141 3.44 -23.28 -38.52
N ASP A 142 3.46 -22.47 -39.58
CA ASP A 142 3.22 -22.95 -40.94
C ASP A 142 4.57 -22.88 -41.68
N SER A 143 5.22 -24.02 -41.82
CA SER A 143 6.40 -24.21 -42.64
C SER A 143 5.95 -24.64 -44.04
N PRO A 144 6.30 -23.92 -45.12
CA PRO A 144 6.22 -24.48 -46.46
C PRO A 144 7.43 -25.41 -46.66
N GLY A 145 7.17 -26.72 -46.70
CA GLY A 145 8.16 -27.72 -47.08
C GLY A 145 8.64 -27.51 -48.52
N LEU A 146 9.95 -27.41 -48.69
CA LEU A 146 10.63 -27.54 -49.98
C LEU A 146 10.41 -28.96 -50.52
N HIS A 147 9.87 -29.07 -51.74
CA HIS A 147 9.83 -30.33 -52.49
C HIS A 147 11.02 -30.38 -53.47
N PRO A 148 11.84 -31.45 -53.48
CA PRO A 148 12.78 -31.70 -54.57
C PRO A 148 12.07 -32.52 -55.68
N THR A 149 12.12 -32.05 -56.92
CA THR A 149 11.67 -32.82 -58.10
C THR A 149 12.77 -33.75 -58.63
N PRO A 150 12.41 -34.92 -59.20
CA PRO A 150 13.35 -35.86 -59.83
C PRO A 150 13.85 -35.39 -61.20
#